data_AF-A0A7C5WZ12-F1
#
_entry.id   AF-A0A7C5WZ12-F1
#
_cell.length_a   1.000
_cell.length_b   1.000
_cell.length_c   1.000
_cell.angle_alpha   90.00
_cell.angle_beta   90.00
_cell.angle_gamma   90.00
#
_symmetry.space_group_name_H-M   'P 1'
#
loop_
_entity.id
_entity.type
_entity.pdbx_description
1 polymer ?
#
loop_
_entity_poly.entity_id
_entity_poly.type
_entity_poly.pdbx_seq_one_letter_code
_entity_poly.pdbx_strand_id
1 'polypeptide(L)'
;MKISEAQTLVEEIIKRYGIRRNVLASLAGVYEGLGRLSSKILVKEGFKRGSVAYEEVGYSFAEVLFELLKLADSCNIDLEREWLKAVEKWKATREEPRWL
;
A
#
# COMPACT_ATOMS: atom_id res chain seq x y z
N MET A 1 4.24 -11.75 9.79
CA MET A 1 5.26 -11.07 8.97
C MET A 1 5.38 -9.64 9.47
N LYS A 2 6.60 -9.20 9.75
CA LYS A 2 6.93 -7.80 10.06
C LYS A 2 6.98 -6.96 8.78
N ILE A 3 6.95 -5.63 8.91
CA ILE A 3 7.07 -4.74 7.75
C ILE A 3 8.46 -4.87 7.11
N SER A 4 9.53 -4.97 7.91
CA SER A 4 10.88 -5.25 7.39
C SER A 4 10.96 -6.54 6.59
N GLU A 5 10.39 -7.63 7.11
CA GLU A 5 10.31 -8.92 6.40
C GLU A 5 9.57 -8.78 5.06
N ALA A 6 8.49 -8.01 5.03
CA ALA A 6 7.74 -7.74 3.81
C ALA A 6 8.56 -6.91 2.80
N GLN A 7 9.29 -5.88 3.25
CA GLN A 7 10.18 -5.09 2.39
C GLN A 7 11.27 -5.96 1.76
N THR A 8 11.89 -6.85 2.53
CA THR A 8 12.88 -7.82 2.02
C THR A 8 12.28 -8.73 0.95
N LEU A 9 11.09 -9.26 1.19
CA LEU A 9 10.38 -10.13 0.24
C LEU A 9 10.09 -9.42 -1.09
N VAL A 10 9.62 -8.17 -1.02
CA VAL A 10 9.38 -7.35 -2.21
C VAL A 10 10.66 -7.08 -2.97
N GLU A 11 11.75 -6.75 -2.28
CA GLU A 11 13.06 -6.55 -2.88
C GLU A 11 13.55 -7.81 -3.62
N GLU A 12 13.43 -8.98 -3.01
CA GLU A 12 13.81 -10.27 -3.62
C GLU A 12 13.01 -10.55 -4.90
N ILE A 13 11.70 -10.29 -4.88
CA ILE A 13 10.83 -10.42 -6.05
C ILE A 13 11.30 -9.48 -7.16
N ILE A 14 11.56 -8.21 -6.86
CA ILE A 14 12.00 -7.22 -7.87
C ILE A 14 13.35 -7.63 -8.48
N LYS A 15 14.31 -8.05 -7.65
CA LYS A 15 15.62 -8.53 -8.10
C LYS A 15 15.48 -9.72 -9.05
N ARG A 16 14.59 -10.67 -8.74
CA ARG A 16 14.35 -11.85 -9.57
C ARG A 16 13.91 -11.51 -11.00
N TYR A 17 13.14 -10.44 -11.19
CA TYR A 17 12.64 -10.03 -12.50
C TYR A 17 13.54 -9.02 -13.22
N GLY A 18 14.67 -8.60 -12.63
CA GLY A 18 15.63 -7.68 -13.26
C GLY A 18 15.05 -6.29 -13.52
N ILE A 19 14.00 -5.89 -12.80
CA ILE A 19 13.30 -4.63 -13.07
C ILE A 19 14.14 -3.47 -12.54
N ARG A 20 14.44 -2.51 -13.43
CA ARG A 20 15.14 -1.28 -13.04
C ARG A 20 14.24 -0.42 -12.15
N ARG A 21 14.69 -0.15 -10.93
CA ARG A 21 13.98 0.72 -9.98
C ARG A 21 13.90 2.15 -10.52
N ASN A 22 12.69 2.70 -10.58
CA ASN A 22 12.44 4.10 -10.88
C ASN A 22 11.36 4.61 -9.91
N VAL A 23 11.69 5.60 -9.09
CA VAL A 23 10.81 6.15 -8.05
C VAL A 23 9.48 6.65 -8.63
N LEU A 24 9.52 7.32 -9.78
CA LEU A 24 8.31 7.85 -10.43
C LEU A 24 7.44 6.73 -10.98
N ALA A 25 8.03 5.67 -11.53
CA ALA A 25 7.29 4.49 -11.96
C ALA A 25 6.66 3.74 -10.78
N SER A 26 7.39 3.60 -9.67
CA SER A 26 6.85 3.02 -8.43
C SER A 26 5.71 3.86 -7.86
N LEU A 27 5.83 5.19 -7.88
CA LEU A 27 4.77 6.10 -7.46
C LEU A 27 3.53 5.99 -8.36
N ALA A 28 3.72 5.89 -9.67
CA ALA A 28 2.62 5.67 -10.61
C ALA A 28 1.89 4.35 -10.32
N GLY A 29 2.63 3.28 -10.00
CA GLY A 29 2.04 1.99 -9.60
C GLY A 29 1.18 2.07 -8.34
N VAL A 30 1.58 2.87 -7.34
CA VAL A 30 0.75 3.16 -6.16
C VAL A 30 -0.56 3.84 -6.57
N TYR A 31 -0.51 4.87 -7.43
CA TYR A 31 -1.73 5.54 -7.89
C TYR A 31 -2.65 4.61 -8.68
N GLU A 32 -2.10 3.76 -9.53
CA GLU A 32 -2.85 2.77 -10.29
C GLU A 32 -3.55 1.76 -9.36
N GLY A 33 -2.84 1.25 -8.36
CA GLY A 33 -3.40 0.36 -7.33
C GLY A 33 -4.52 1.03 -6.54
N LEU A 34 -4.35 2.30 -6.15
CA LEU A 34 -5.37 3.08 -5.46
C LEU A 34 -6.61 3.30 -6.33
N GLY A 35 -6.44 3.55 -7.63
CA GLY A 35 -7.55 3.65 -8.58
C GLY A 35 -8.36 2.35 -8.68
N ARG A 36 -7.67 1.21 -8.78
CA ARG A 36 -8.32 -0.12 -8.75
C ARG A 36 -9.08 -0.37 -7.46
N LEU A 37 -8.43 -0.14 -6.31
CA LEU A 37 -9.04 -0.31 -5.00
C LEU A 37 -10.27 0.59 -4.84
N SER A 38 -10.16 1.87 -5.20
CA SER A 38 -11.27 2.82 -5.17
C SER A 38 -12.45 2.35 -6.01
N SER A 39 -12.20 1.93 -7.26
CA SER A 39 -13.27 1.41 -8.12
C SER A 39 -13.99 0.21 -7.51
N LYS A 40 -13.25 -0.72 -6.87
CA LYS A 40 -13.83 -1.90 -6.23
C LYS A 40 -14.63 -1.53 -4.98
N ILE A 41 -14.13 -0.62 -4.15
CA ILE A 41 -14.87 -0.10 -2.99
C ILE A 41 -16.18 0.56 -3.44
N LEU A 42 -16.15 1.41 -4.47
CA LEU A 42 -17.35 2.07 -4.98
C LEU A 42 -18.42 1.08 -5.47
N VAL A 43 -18.01 -0.05 -6.06
CA VAL A 43 -18.96 -1.12 -6.42
C VAL A 43 -19.51 -1.80 -5.18
N LYS A 44 -18.64 -2.16 -4.23
CA LYS A 44 -19.03 -2.84 -2.98
C LYS A 44 -19.99 -2.01 -2.13
N GLU A 45 -19.79 -0.70 -2.07
CA GLU A 45 -20.62 0.25 -1.31
C GLU A 45 -21.86 0.73 -2.10
N GLY A 46 -22.08 0.24 -3.31
CA GLY A 46 -23.28 0.53 -4.11
C GLY A 46 -23.28 1.88 -4.86
N PHE A 47 -22.18 2.63 -4.84
CA PHE A 47 -22.02 3.90 -5.56
C PHE A 47 -21.70 3.71 -7.06
N LYS A 48 -21.29 2.52 -7.47
CA LYS A 48 -21.02 2.16 -8.88
C LYS A 48 -21.67 0.83 -9.23
N ARG A 49 -22.29 0.74 -10.42
CA ARG A 49 -22.86 -0.52 -10.92
C ARG A 49 -21.77 -1.57 -11.13
N GLY A 50 -22.03 -2.79 -10.68
CA GLY A 50 -21.14 -3.93 -10.87
C GLY A 50 -21.37 -5.00 -9.79
N SER A 51 -20.56 -6.04 -9.84
CA SER A 51 -20.42 -7.03 -8.77
C SER A 51 -18.92 -7.19 -8.49
N VAL A 52 -18.56 -7.30 -7.21
CA VAL A 52 -17.18 -7.52 -6.77
C VAL A 52 -17.22 -8.45 -5.57
N ALA A 53 -16.40 -9.50 -5.60
CA ALA A 53 -16.27 -10.40 -4.46
C ALA A 53 -15.45 -9.76 -3.33
N TYR A 54 -15.65 -10.20 -2.09
CA TYR A 54 -14.92 -9.66 -0.94
C TYR A 54 -13.41 -9.87 -1.09
N GLU A 55 -13.02 -11.03 -1.60
CA GLU A 55 -11.64 -11.45 -1.86
C GLU A 55 -10.97 -10.54 -2.89
N GLU A 56 -11.70 -10.05 -3.88
CA GLU A 56 -11.16 -9.13 -4.89
C GLU A 56 -10.82 -7.75 -4.32
N VAL A 57 -11.61 -7.29 -3.34
CA VAL A 57 -11.32 -6.05 -2.60
C VAL A 57 -10.09 -6.26 -1.71
N GLY A 58 -10.07 -7.36 -0.96
CA GLY A 58 -8.94 -7.73 -0.10
C GLY A 58 -7.63 -7.87 -0.89
N TYR A 59 -7.69 -8.48 -2.07
CA TYR A 59 -6.54 -8.58 -2.96
C TYR A 59 -6.04 -7.20 -3.42
N SER A 60 -6.93 -6.27 -3.77
CA SER A 60 -6.48 -4.92 -4.16
C SER A 60 -5.91 -4.10 -3.00
N PHE A 61 -6.31 -4.34 -1.75
CA PHE A 61 -5.59 -3.80 -0.60
C PHE A 61 -4.16 -4.33 -0.55
N ALA A 62 -3.97 -5.64 -0.76
CA ALA A 62 -2.64 -6.25 -0.78
C ALA A 62 -1.78 -5.74 -1.94
N GLU A 63 -2.36 -5.51 -3.13
CA GLU A 63 -1.65 -4.90 -4.26
C GLU A 63 -1.16 -3.49 -3.93
N VAL A 64 -2.02 -2.64 -3.33
CA VAL A 64 -1.62 -1.29 -2.90
C VAL A 64 -0.50 -1.35 -1.88
N LEU A 65 -0.57 -2.28 -0.92
CA LEU A 65 0.49 -2.48 0.06
C LEU A 65 1.81 -2.90 -0.61
N PHE A 66 1.76 -3.83 -1.56
CA PHE A 66 2.95 -4.25 -2.32
C PHE A 66 3.60 -3.09 -3.08
N GLU A 67 2.80 -2.28 -3.76
CA GLU A 67 3.26 -1.10 -4.49
C GLU A 67 3.89 -0.05 -3.54
N LEU A 68 3.31 0.13 -2.35
CA LEU A 68 3.85 1.03 -1.34
C LEU A 68 5.19 0.53 -0.77
N LEU A 69 5.32 -0.77 -0.50
CA LEU A 69 6.57 -1.40 -0.07
C LEU A 69 7.67 -1.23 -1.12
N LYS A 70 7.33 -1.45 -2.40
CA LYS A 70 8.23 -1.21 -3.54
C LYS A 70 8.69 0.24 -3.63
N LEU A 71 7.78 1.20 -3.43
CA LEU A 71 8.10 2.62 -3.43
C LEU A 71 9.01 2.98 -2.25
N ALA A 72 8.72 2.49 -1.05
CA ALA A 72 9.55 2.73 0.14
C ALA A 72 10.99 2.25 -0.08
N ASP A 73 11.17 1.04 -0.62
CA ASP A 73 12.49 0.51 -1.01
C ASP A 73 13.16 1.37 -2.10
N SER A 74 12.41 1.80 -3.12
CA SER A 74 12.94 2.70 -4.17
C SER A 74 13.42 4.05 -3.62
N CYS A 75 12.85 4.50 -2.49
CA CYS A 75 13.22 5.72 -1.78
C CYS A 75 14.23 5.50 -0.64
N ASN A 76 14.69 4.26 -0.43
CA ASN A 76 15.57 3.87 0.68
C ASN A 76 14.97 4.22 2.07
N ILE A 77 13.68 3.94 2.26
CA ILE A 77 12.93 4.19 3.49
C ILE A 77 12.75 2.89 4.27
N ASP A 78 13.15 2.91 5.55
CA ASP A 78 12.78 1.90 6.55
C ASP A 78 11.33 2.14 6.99
N LEU A 79 10.40 1.39 6.40
CA LEU A 79 8.98 1.59 6.61
C LEU A 79 8.53 1.11 8.00
N GLU A 80 9.20 0.12 8.59
CA GLU A 80 8.88 -0.36 9.94
C GLU A 80 9.19 0.72 10.98
N ARG A 81 10.37 1.36 10.87
CA ARG A 81 10.73 2.48 11.75
C ARG A 81 9.78 3.66 11.61
N GLU A 82 9.45 4.06 10.37
CA GLU A 82 8.53 5.19 10.15
C GLU A 82 7.09 4.86 10.59
N TRP A 83 6.65 3.62 10.40
CA TRP A 83 5.37 3.13 10.91
C TRP A 83 5.28 3.22 12.43
N LEU A 84 6.31 2.73 13.15
CA LEU A 84 6.37 2.81 14.61
C LEU A 84 6.28 4.25 15.11
N LYS A 85 7.03 5.18 14.49
CA LYS A 85 6.93 6.62 14.81
C LYS A 85 5.51 7.15 14.61
N ALA A 86 4.86 6.80 13.50
CA ALA A 86 3.50 7.25 13.20
C ALA A 86 2.50 6.73 14.23
N VAL A 87 2.58 5.44 14.59
CA VAL A 87 1.72 4.81 15.60
C VAL A 87 1.92 5.43 16.98
N GLU A 88 3.17 5.63 17.41
CA GLU A 88 3.46 6.27 18.70
C GLU A 88 2.95 7.70 18.75
N LYS A 89 3.07 8.44 17.63
CA LYS A 89 2.45 9.78 17.51
C LYS A 89 0.94 9.69 17.71
N TRP A 90 0.25 8.80 17.00
CA TRP A 90 -1.20 8.62 17.11
C TRP A 90 -1.67 8.22 18.51
N LYS A 91 -0.90 7.38 19.22
CA LYS A 91 -1.20 7.03 20.62
C LYS A 91 -1.05 8.23 21.57
N ALA A 92 -0.07 9.08 21.31
CA ALA A 92 0.22 10.25 22.15
C ALA A 92 -0.74 11.43 21.87
N THR A 93 -1.15 11.61 20.62
CA THR A 93 -2.15 12.62 20.25
C THR A 93 -3.55 12.17 20.66
N ARG A 94 -4.21 12.93 21.52
CA ARG A 94 -5.67 12.85 21.76
C ARG A 94 -6.47 13.55 20.64
N GLU A 95 -5.85 13.82 19.50
CA GLU A 95 -6.53 14.48 18.39
C GLU A 95 -7.59 13.54 17.82
N GLU A 96 -8.84 14.01 17.75
CA GLU A 96 -9.89 13.28 17.05
C GLU A 96 -9.49 13.14 15.58
N PRO A 97 -9.58 11.94 15.01
CA PRO A 97 -9.28 11.76 13.59
C PRO A 97 -10.24 12.61 12.75
N ARG A 98 -9.69 13.47 11.89
CA ARG A 98 -10.48 14.41 11.05
C ARG A 98 -11.31 13.75 9.94
N TRP A 99 -11.25 12.43 9.84
CA TRP A 99 -11.94 11.61 8.84
C TRP A 99 -13.14 10.86 9.41
N LEU A 100 -13.57 11.21 10.62
CA LEU A 100 -14.84 10.78 11.23
C LEU A 100 -15.94 11.81 10.98
#